data_AF-A0A371DVP7-F1
#
_entry.id   AF-A0A371DVP7-F1
#
_cell.length_a   1.000
_cell.length_b   1.000
_cell.length_c   1.000
_cell.angle_alpha   90.00
_cell.angle_beta   90.00
_cell.angle_gamma   90.00
#
_symmetry.space_group_name_H-M   'P 1'
#
loop_
_entity.id
_entity.type
_entity.pdbx_description
1 polymer ?
#
loop_
_entity_poly.entity_id
_entity_poly.type
_entity_poly.pdbx_seq_one_letter_code
_entity_poly.pdbx_strand_id
1 'polypeptide(L)'
;MSSSSASGWRARAEPYASAAEFTPSKDALVFAVLLNTPADPEGFTMALFRPDIAVDARGRVVQLKPEDFSTLASLAEDATRLPDTGSFMNAWRVAHDRTSQKIDRLFVRTPSGELMQVSVQGWHAEKKKLQTAVGEHDELPPVLHELFGYIQEGRADYQRGQVDNAGVIEKVKALVEA
;
A
#
# COMPACT_ATOMS: atom_id res chain seq x y z
N MET A 1 -2.27 14.20 17.64
CA MET A 1 -2.24 15.25 16.61
C MET A 1 -3.13 14.76 15.48
N SER A 2 -4.10 15.56 15.01
CA SER A 2 -4.97 15.13 13.91
C SER A 2 -4.12 14.94 12.65
N SER A 3 -3.98 13.70 12.17
CA SER A 3 -3.45 13.49 10.82
C SER A 3 -4.46 14.11 9.85
N SER A 4 -3.98 14.96 8.96
CA SER A 4 -4.79 15.41 7.82
C SER A 4 -5.12 14.20 6.95
N SER A 5 -6.38 14.00 6.60
CA SER A 5 -6.81 12.87 5.77
C SER A 5 -6.09 12.89 4.41
N ALA A 6 -5.47 11.77 4.03
CA ALA A 6 -4.91 11.59 2.68
C ALA A 6 -5.95 11.13 1.66
N SER A 7 -7.24 11.12 2.01
CA SER A 7 -8.29 10.77 1.05
C SER A 7 -8.29 11.75 -0.13
N GLY A 8 -8.39 11.22 -1.34
CA GLY A 8 -8.31 11.98 -2.58
C GLY A 8 -6.90 12.40 -2.97
N TRP A 9 -5.85 11.83 -2.35
CA TRP A 9 -4.46 12.14 -2.71
C TRP A 9 -4.22 11.93 -4.19
N ARG A 10 -4.83 10.89 -4.80
CA ARG A 10 -4.58 10.57 -6.21
C ARG A 10 -5.11 11.63 -7.15
N ALA A 11 -6.24 12.26 -6.79
CA ALA A 11 -6.86 13.33 -7.56
C ALA A 11 -6.14 14.67 -7.40
N ARG A 12 -5.50 14.90 -6.24
CA ARG A 12 -4.67 16.08 -5.98
C ARG A 12 -3.24 15.97 -6.52
N ALA A 13 -2.77 14.75 -6.76
CA ALA A 13 -1.43 14.48 -7.25
C ALA A 13 -1.24 14.98 -8.69
N GLU A 14 -0.06 15.52 -8.95
CA GLU A 14 0.32 16.06 -10.26
C GLU A 14 1.27 15.08 -10.97
N PRO A 15 1.30 15.03 -12.31
CA PRO A 15 2.32 14.26 -13.02
C PRO A 15 3.73 14.71 -12.60
N TYR A 16 4.60 13.75 -12.27
CA TYR A 16 5.98 14.08 -11.92
C TYR A 16 6.74 14.55 -13.17
N ALA A 17 7.32 15.75 -13.14
CA ALA A 17 7.93 16.39 -14.31
C ALA A 17 9.03 15.53 -14.96
N SER A 18 9.80 14.80 -14.15
CA SER A 18 10.88 13.91 -14.58
C SER A 18 10.47 12.43 -14.51
N ALA A 19 9.19 12.11 -14.75
CA ALA A 19 8.67 10.73 -14.69
C ALA A 19 9.46 9.74 -15.56
N ALA A 20 9.96 10.17 -16.73
CA ALA A 20 10.75 9.32 -17.62
C ALA A 20 12.13 8.94 -17.07
N GLU A 21 12.69 9.77 -16.18
CA GLU A 21 14.01 9.59 -15.57
C GLU A 21 13.91 8.93 -14.18
N PHE A 22 12.71 8.84 -13.63
CA PHE A 22 12.48 8.26 -12.31
C PHE A 22 12.93 6.79 -12.27
N THR A 23 13.86 6.52 -11.35
CA THR A 23 14.35 5.17 -11.08
C THR A 23 14.07 4.82 -9.63
N PRO A 24 13.17 3.85 -9.35
CA PRO A 24 12.91 3.36 -8.00
C PRO A 24 14.21 2.92 -7.34
N SER A 25 14.42 3.35 -6.09
CA SER A 25 15.57 2.93 -5.29
C SER A 25 15.10 2.44 -3.92
N LYS A 26 15.84 1.49 -3.36
CA LYS A 26 15.54 0.95 -2.04
C LYS A 26 15.61 2.06 -0.98
N ASP A 27 16.56 2.99 -1.11
CA ASP A 27 16.82 4.04 -0.11
C ASP A 27 15.75 5.13 -0.09
N ALA A 28 15.12 5.40 -1.24
CA ALA A 28 13.99 6.32 -1.32
C ALA A 28 12.66 5.64 -0.96
N LEU A 29 12.57 4.30 -1.00
CA LEU A 29 11.33 3.57 -0.75
C LEU A 29 10.80 3.84 0.66
N VAL A 30 9.55 4.28 0.74
CA VAL A 30 8.78 4.35 1.99
C VAL A 30 7.96 3.08 2.14
N PHE A 31 7.12 2.77 1.14
CA PHE A 31 6.43 1.50 1.07
C PHE A 31 6.06 1.11 -0.36
N ALA A 32 5.79 -0.18 -0.58
CA ALA A 32 5.14 -0.69 -1.78
C ALA A 32 3.97 -1.60 -1.41
N VAL A 33 2.96 -1.65 -2.28
CA VAL A 33 1.78 -2.50 -2.10
C VAL A 33 1.63 -3.40 -3.31
N LEU A 34 1.73 -4.71 -3.05
CA LEU A 34 1.43 -5.74 -4.03
C LEU A 34 0.05 -6.32 -3.76
N LEU A 35 -0.59 -6.81 -4.81
CA LEU A 35 -1.90 -7.43 -4.77
C LEU A 35 -1.72 -8.93 -5.00
N ASN A 36 -2.26 -9.74 -4.10
CA ASN A 36 -2.35 -11.18 -4.28
C ASN A 36 -3.81 -11.59 -4.47
N THR A 37 -4.11 -12.05 -5.68
CA THR A 37 -5.40 -12.64 -6.06
C THR A 37 -5.18 -13.85 -6.97
N PRO A 38 -6.16 -14.77 -7.09
CA PRO A 38 -6.02 -15.89 -8.01
C PRO A 38 -5.78 -15.50 -9.47
N ALA A 39 -6.32 -14.35 -9.92
CA ALA A 39 -6.17 -13.88 -11.30
C ALA A 39 -4.89 -13.05 -11.54
N ASP A 40 -4.29 -12.55 -10.46
CA ASP A 40 -3.12 -11.68 -10.46
C ASP A 40 -2.40 -11.85 -9.09
N PRO A 41 -1.55 -12.88 -8.95
CA PRO A 41 -0.94 -13.23 -7.65
C PRO A 41 0.18 -12.26 -7.23
N GLU A 42 0.70 -11.49 -8.18
CA GLU A 42 1.79 -10.54 -8.03
C GLU A 42 1.41 -9.18 -8.64
N GLY A 43 0.13 -8.81 -8.48
CA GLY A 43 -0.38 -7.53 -8.96
C GLY A 43 0.32 -6.36 -8.26
N PHE A 44 0.33 -5.21 -8.91
CA PHE A 44 0.86 -3.98 -8.34
C PHE A 44 -0.25 -3.00 -8.03
N THR A 45 -0.24 -2.39 -6.84
CA THR A 45 -1.25 -1.41 -6.43
C THR A 45 -0.67 0.00 -6.39
N MET A 46 0.37 0.23 -5.60
CA MET A 46 1.11 1.49 -5.61
C MET A 46 2.44 1.34 -4.87
N ALA A 47 3.31 2.34 -5.00
CA ALA A 47 4.45 2.53 -4.11
C ALA A 47 4.69 4.01 -3.83
N LEU A 48 5.26 4.29 -2.67
CA LEU A 48 5.57 5.62 -2.18
C LEU A 48 7.08 5.76 -1.95
N PHE A 49 7.65 6.85 -2.44
CA PHE A 49 9.07 7.16 -2.40
C PHE A 49 9.30 8.58 -1.88
N ARG A 50 10.39 8.78 -1.16
CA ARG A 50 10.90 10.12 -0.84
C ARG A 50 11.37 10.85 -2.12
N PRO A 51 11.25 12.18 -2.19
CA PRO A 51 10.68 13.05 -1.14
C PRO A 51 9.15 12.97 -1.03
N ASP A 52 8.42 12.78 -2.12
CA ASP A 52 6.96 12.84 -2.18
C ASP A 52 6.41 12.30 -3.51
N ILE A 53 6.98 11.19 -3.97
CA ILE A 53 6.67 10.55 -5.25
C ILE A 53 5.85 9.29 -5.00
N ALA A 54 4.79 9.08 -5.77
CA ALA A 54 4.11 7.80 -5.84
C ALA A 54 4.14 7.20 -7.26
N VAL A 55 4.14 5.87 -7.32
CA VAL A 55 3.91 5.10 -8.54
C VAL A 55 2.58 4.38 -8.35
N ASP A 56 1.63 4.58 -9.27
CA ASP A 56 0.31 3.93 -9.19
C ASP A 56 0.22 2.61 -9.97
N ALA A 57 -0.92 1.92 -9.92
CA ALA A 57 -1.10 0.59 -10.52
C ALA A 57 -0.85 0.53 -12.04
N ARG A 58 -0.86 1.68 -12.74
CA ARG A 58 -0.54 1.78 -14.18
C ARG A 58 0.93 2.09 -14.43
N GLY A 59 1.72 2.33 -13.40
CA GLY A 59 3.12 2.76 -13.49
C GLY A 59 3.25 4.27 -13.70
N ARG A 60 2.19 5.06 -13.47
CA ARG A 60 2.28 6.52 -13.58
C ARG A 60 3.03 7.04 -12.35
N VAL A 61 4.06 7.84 -12.61
CA VAL A 61 4.85 8.51 -11.57
C VAL A 61 4.22 9.87 -11.31
N VAL A 62 3.78 10.09 -10.08
CA VAL A 62 3.08 11.31 -9.66
C VAL A 62 3.73 11.93 -8.44
N GLN A 63 3.67 13.24 -8.37
CA GLN A 63 4.08 14.05 -7.24
C GLN A 63 2.88 14.25 -6.31
N LEU A 64 3.02 13.88 -5.05
CA LEU A 64 1.99 14.10 -4.03
C LEU A 64 2.10 15.51 -3.44
N LYS A 65 1.02 15.98 -2.82
CA LYS A 65 1.12 17.11 -1.90
C LYS A 65 1.88 16.68 -0.64
N PRO A 66 2.70 17.55 -0.02
CA PRO A 66 3.48 17.19 1.16
C PRO A 66 2.65 16.61 2.31
N GLU A 67 1.45 17.14 2.53
CA GLU A 67 0.51 16.65 3.54
C GLU A 67 0.07 15.20 3.27
N ASP A 68 -0.27 14.87 2.02
CA ASP A 68 -0.70 13.53 1.62
C ASP A 68 0.43 12.52 1.78
N PHE A 69 1.64 12.90 1.34
CA PHE A 69 2.83 12.11 1.54
C PHE A 69 3.09 11.84 3.03
N SER A 70 3.05 12.89 3.86
CA SER A 70 3.34 12.78 5.28
C SER A 70 2.36 11.85 6.01
N THR A 71 1.06 11.95 5.69
CA THR A 71 0.03 11.08 6.27
C THR A 71 0.22 9.63 5.83
N LEU A 72 0.44 9.36 4.54
CA LEU A 72 0.66 8.00 4.04
C LEU A 72 1.92 7.37 4.64
N ALA A 73 3.02 8.13 4.70
CA ALA A 73 4.28 7.67 5.27
C ALA A 73 4.14 7.38 6.77
N SER A 74 3.49 8.27 7.53
CA SER A 74 3.26 8.08 8.97
C SER A 74 2.38 6.86 9.24
N LEU A 75 1.28 6.68 8.49
CA LEU A 75 0.43 5.50 8.66
C LEU A 75 1.17 4.20 8.32
N ALA A 76 2.03 4.21 7.30
CA ALA A 76 2.83 3.04 6.94
C ALA A 76 3.85 2.71 8.05
N GLU A 77 4.53 3.71 8.62
CA GLU A 77 5.42 3.51 9.76
C GLU A 77 4.64 3.00 10.99
N ASP A 78 3.47 3.57 11.26
CA ASP A 78 2.60 3.14 12.37
C ASP A 78 2.15 1.68 12.22
N ALA A 79 1.87 1.23 11.00
CA ALA A 79 1.52 -0.16 10.71
C ALA A 79 2.64 -1.14 11.09
N THR A 80 3.92 -0.74 11.04
CA THR A 80 5.06 -1.59 11.44
C THR A 80 5.14 -1.85 12.94
N ARG A 81 4.41 -1.09 13.76
CA ARG A 81 4.37 -1.26 15.21
C ARG A 81 3.27 -2.21 15.69
N LEU A 82 2.43 -2.69 14.77
CA LEU A 82 1.40 -3.66 15.07
C LEU A 82 1.99 -5.06 15.30
N PRO A 83 1.33 -5.89 16.12
CA PRO A 83 1.78 -7.26 16.35
C PRO A 83 1.76 -8.09 15.06
N ASP A 84 2.63 -9.09 15.00
CA ASP A 84 2.55 -10.13 13.97
C ASP A 84 1.26 -10.94 14.15
N THR A 85 0.58 -11.21 13.04
CA THR A 85 -0.66 -12.00 13.02
C THR A 85 -0.43 -13.50 13.17
N GLY A 86 0.81 -13.97 13.03
CA GLY A 86 1.20 -15.39 12.92
C GLY A 86 0.64 -16.07 11.67
N SER A 87 0.05 -15.30 10.75
CA SER A 87 -0.70 -15.81 9.61
C SER A 87 0.11 -15.69 8.32
N PHE A 88 -0.29 -16.45 7.30
CA PHE A 88 0.32 -16.35 5.97
C PHE A 88 0.37 -14.90 5.49
N MET A 89 1.57 -14.45 5.06
CA MET A 89 1.84 -13.08 4.61
C MET A 89 1.61 -11.98 5.66
N ASN A 90 1.60 -12.34 6.95
CA ASN A 90 1.26 -11.43 8.05
C ASN A 90 -0.06 -10.68 7.80
N ALA A 91 -1.10 -11.42 7.38
CA ALA A 91 -2.35 -10.86 6.90
C ALA A 91 -3.39 -10.67 8.02
N TRP A 92 -3.81 -9.43 8.21
CA TRP A 92 -4.99 -9.05 8.99
C TRP A 92 -6.24 -9.37 8.17
N ARG A 93 -7.04 -10.34 8.62
CA ARG A 93 -8.18 -10.86 7.84
C ARG A 93 -9.48 -10.25 8.30
N VAL A 94 -10.06 -9.39 7.48
CA VAL A 94 -11.40 -8.85 7.71
C VAL A 94 -12.43 -9.94 7.48
N ALA A 95 -13.41 -10.05 8.37
CA ALA A 95 -14.50 -11.01 8.27
C ALA A 95 -15.46 -10.63 7.12
N HIS A 96 -15.74 -11.61 6.25
CA HIS A 96 -16.69 -11.49 5.15
C HIS A 96 -17.55 -12.74 5.05
N ASP A 97 -18.75 -12.60 4.47
CA ASP A 97 -19.66 -13.73 4.22
C ASP A 97 -19.16 -14.67 3.12
N ARG A 98 -18.22 -14.19 2.28
CA ARG A 98 -17.63 -14.94 1.17
C ARG A 98 -16.13 -15.14 1.39
N THR A 99 -15.64 -16.30 0.97
CA THR A 99 -14.21 -16.66 1.01
C THR A 99 -13.43 -16.04 -0.16
N SER A 100 -12.12 -16.27 -0.19
CA SER A 100 -11.22 -15.93 -1.32
C SER A 100 -11.08 -14.42 -1.59
N GLN A 101 -11.09 -13.62 -0.53
CA GLN A 101 -10.82 -12.18 -0.63
C GLN A 101 -9.37 -11.93 -1.04
N LYS A 102 -9.15 -10.85 -1.81
CA LYS A 102 -7.82 -10.37 -2.17
C LYS A 102 -6.97 -10.07 -0.94
N ILE A 103 -5.66 -10.21 -1.07
CA ILE A 103 -4.69 -9.79 -0.05
C ILE A 103 -3.89 -8.63 -0.63
N ASP A 104 -4.02 -7.46 -0.02
CA ASP A 104 -3.13 -6.32 -0.27
C ASP A 104 -1.90 -6.50 0.67
N ARG A 105 -0.73 -6.71 0.09
CA ARG A 105 0.56 -6.94 0.77
C ARG A 105 1.33 -5.63 0.84
N LEU A 106 1.38 -4.99 2.00
CA LEU A 106 2.15 -3.77 2.22
C LEU A 106 3.56 -4.13 2.72
N PHE A 107 4.56 -3.61 2.03
CA PHE A 107 5.98 -3.70 2.37
C PHE A 107 6.47 -2.33 2.77
N VAL A 108 6.84 -2.14 4.04
CA VAL A 108 7.28 -0.85 4.58
C VAL A 108 8.77 -0.89 4.85
N ARG A 109 9.51 0.13 4.40
CA ARG A 109 10.91 0.32 4.79
C ARG A 109 10.96 0.91 6.19
N THR A 110 11.44 0.14 7.15
CA THR A 110 11.60 0.62 8.54
C THR A 110 12.76 1.62 8.65
N PRO A 111 12.82 2.43 9.72
CA PRO A 111 13.96 3.33 9.96
C PRO A 111 15.32 2.61 10.02
N SER A 112 15.35 1.33 10.39
CA SER A 112 16.57 0.51 10.40
C SER A 112 17.04 0.11 9.00
N GLY A 113 16.20 0.32 7.97
CA GLY A 113 16.47 -0.11 6.61
C GLY A 113 16.01 -1.54 6.30
N GLU A 114 15.32 -2.22 7.21
CA GLU A 114 14.67 -3.51 6.94
C GLU A 114 13.32 -3.31 6.24
N LEU A 115 12.89 -4.30 5.46
CA LEU A 115 11.54 -4.34 4.89
C LEU A 115 10.65 -5.20 5.78
N MET A 116 9.58 -4.60 6.31
CA MET A 116 8.57 -5.30 7.08
C MET A 116 7.31 -5.48 6.25
N GLN A 117 6.77 -6.69 6.25
CA GLN A 117 5.50 -6.98 5.59
C GLN A 117 4.34 -6.93 6.58
N VAL A 118 3.30 -6.17 6.23
CA VAL A 118 2.00 -6.13 6.91
C VAL A 118 0.94 -6.25 5.82
N SER A 119 0.02 -7.20 5.90
CA SER A 119 -0.97 -7.38 4.84
C SER A 119 -2.39 -7.24 5.37
N VAL A 120 -3.33 -6.87 4.50
CA VAL A 120 -4.76 -6.92 4.81
C VAL A 120 -5.47 -7.78 3.78
N GLN A 121 -6.20 -8.78 4.26
CA GLN A 121 -7.07 -9.60 3.43
C GLN A 121 -8.50 -9.08 3.52
N GLY A 122 -9.06 -8.74 2.36
CA GLY A 122 -10.46 -8.31 2.25
C GLY A 122 -10.74 -6.96 2.91
N TRP A 123 -9.86 -5.97 2.73
CA TRP A 123 -10.17 -4.61 3.20
C TRP A 123 -11.55 -4.14 2.70
N HIS A 124 -12.31 -3.46 3.54
CA HIS A 124 -13.63 -2.92 3.23
C HIS A 124 -13.88 -1.64 4.02
N ALA A 125 -14.54 -0.64 3.43
CA ALA A 125 -14.74 0.67 4.05
C ALA A 125 -15.60 0.62 5.34
N GLU A 126 -16.51 -0.35 5.42
CA GLU A 126 -17.46 -0.47 6.55
C GLU A 126 -17.19 -1.67 7.45
N LYS A 127 -16.49 -2.71 6.96
CA LYS A 127 -16.29 -3.95 7.72
C LYS A 127 -14.93 -3.91 8.38
N LYS A 128 -14.92 -3.89 9.71
CA LYS A 128 -13.69 -3.84 10.50
C LYS A 128 -13.44 -5.12 11.29
N LYS A 129 -14.48 -5.86 11.66
CA LYS A 129 -14.34 -7.10 12.43
C LYS A 129 -13.37 -8.07 11.77
N LEU A 130 -12.41 -8.58 12.54
CA LEU A 130 -11.47 -9.59 12.09
C LEU A 130 -12.11 -10.99 12.13
N GLN A 131 -11.68 -11.86 11.22
CA GLN A 131 -12.08 -13.28 11.23
C GLN A 131 -11.53 -14.00 12.47
N THR A 132 -10.30 -13.67 12.84
CA THR A 132 -9.63 -14.14 14.07
C THR A 132 -8.98 -12.93 14.72
N ALA A 133 -9.15 -12.79 16.03
CA ALA A 133 -8.50 -11.72 16.78
C ALA A 133 -6.96 -11.84 16.71
N VAL A 134 -6.28 -10.70 16.70
CA VAL A 134 -4.81 -10.61 16.69
C VAL A 134 -4.37 -9.85 17.94
N GLY A 135 -3.77 -10.54 18.89
CA GLY A 135 -3.50 -9.97 20.21
C GLY A 135 -4.80 -9.49 20.87
N GLU A 136 -4.88 -8.20 21.15
CA GLU A 136 -6.05 -7.56 21.76
C GLU A 136 -7.04 -6.99 20.73
N HIS A 137 -6.77 -7.16 19.43
CA HIS A 137 -7.58 -6.59 18.36
C HIS A 137 -8.60 -7.60 17.84
N ASP A 138 -9.89 -7.29 18.01
CA ASP A 138 -11.04 -7.98 17.40
C ASP A 138 -11.51 -7.28 16.11
N GLU A 139 -11.14 -6.02 15.92
CA GLU A 139 -11.33 -5.23 14.71
C GLU A 139 -9.99 -4.84 14.06
N LEU A 140 -10.04 -4.56 12.76
CA LEU A 140 -8.92 -4.06 11.98
C LEU A 140 -8.44 -2.75 12.60
N PRO A 141 -7.17 -2.65 13.03
CA PRO A 141 -6.63 -1.44 13.63
C PRO A 141 -6.90 -0.20 12.76
N PRO A 142 -7.27 0.95 13.34
CA PRO A 142 -7.59 2.16 12.58
C PRO A 142 -6.50 2.56 11.59
N VAL A 143 -5.23 2.41 11.96
CA VAL A 143 -4.07 2.66 11.08
C VAL A 143 -4.13 1.84 9.78
N LEU A 144 -4.44 0.54 9.86
CA LEU A 144 -4.57 -0.31 8.68
C LEU A 144 -5.85 0.02 7.91
N HIS A 145 -6.94 0.30 8.62
CA HIS A 145 -8.20 0.64 7.96
C HIS A 145 -8.07 1.93 7.13
N GLU A 146 -7.45 2.97 7.67
CA GLU A 146 -7.21 4.24 6.99
C GLU A 146 -6.21 4.07 5.84
N LEU A 147 -5.02 3.52 6.12
CA LEU A 147 -3.96 3.36 5.13
C LEU A 147 -4.42 2.53 3.92
N PHE A 148 -5.04 1.37 4.16
CA PHE A 148 -5.49 0.50 3.08
C PHE A 148 -6.68 1.10 2.31
N GLY A 149 -7.44 2.01 2.91
CA GLY A 149 -8.43 2.81 2.21
C GLY A 149 -7.79 3.78 1.21
N TYR A 150 -6.78 4.55 1.65
CA TYR A 150 -6.06 5.47 0.76
C TYR A 150 -5.28 4.74 -0.34
N ILE A 151 -4.74 3.57 -0.04
CA ILE A 151 -4.02 2.73 -1.01
C ILE A 151 -4.93 2.30 -2.17
N GLN A 152 -6.25 2.15 -1.96
CA GLN A 152 -7.15 1.78 -3.06
C GLN A 152 -7.15 2.82 -4.19
N GLU A 153 -6.90 4.09 -3.88
CA GLU A 153 -6.81 5.16 -4.88
C GLU A 153 -5.63 4.96 -5.85
N GLY A 154 -4.60 4.18 -5.47
CA GLY A 154 -3.52 3.78 -6.37
C GLY A 154 -4.00 2.93 -7.56
N ARG A 155 -5.18 2.32 -7.45
CA ARG A 155 -5.85 1.58 -8.54
C ARG A 155 -6.98 2.37 -9.19
N ALA A 156 -7.14 3.67 -8.89
CA ALA A 156 -8.13 4.49 -9.56
C ALA A 156 -7.94 4.43 -11.08
N ASP A 157 -9.02 4.11 -11.79
CA ASP A 157 -9.07 3.93 -13.25
C ASP A 157 -8.15 2.82 -13.80
N TYR A 158 -7.69 1.90 -12.96
CA TYR A 158 -6.93 0.74 -13.41
C TYR A 158 -7.86 -0.31 -14.02
N GLN A 159 -7.53 -0.74 -15.23
CA GLN A 159 -8.10 -1.92 -15.87
C GLN A 159 -6.98 -2.92 -16.16
N ARG A 160 -7.25 -4.22 -15.98
CA ARG A 160 -6.26 -5.26 -16.26
C ARG A 160 -5.77 -5.14 -17.71
N GLY A 161 -4.45 -5.11 -17.88
CA GLY A 161 -3.81 -4.93 -19.18
C GLY A 161 -3.57 -3.47 -19.60
N GLN A 162 -4.12 -2.49 -18.87
CA GLN A 162 -3.79 -1.06 -19.07
C GLN A 162 -2.63 -0.68 -18.17
N VAL A 163 -1.42 -0.81 -18.70
CA VAL A 163 -0.18 -0.43 -18.03
C VAL A 163 0.54 0.59 -18.90
N ASP A 164 0.82 1.77 -18.33
CA ASP A 164 1.50 2.86 -19.02
C ASP A 164 3.03 2.68 -18.96
N ASN A 165 3.53 2.14 -17.83
CA ASN A 165 4.95 1.87 -17.64
C ASN A 165 5.17 0.58 -16.84
N ALA A 166 5.27 -0.56 -17.53
CA ALA A 166 5.55 -1.83 -16.87
C ALA A 166 6.96 -1.88 -16.27
N GLY A 167 7.93 -1.20 -16.90
CA GLY A 167 9.32 -1.21 -16.45
C GLY A 167 9.51 -0.59 -15.07
N VAL A 168 8.79 0.50 -14.74
CA VAL A 168 8.85 1.06 -13.38
C VAL A 168 8.22 0.12 -12.36
N ILE A 169 7.10 -0.53 -12.69
CA ILE A 169 6.42 -1.48 -11.81
C ILE A 169 7.34 -2.66 -11.47
N GLU A 170 7.97 -3.27 -12.48
CA GLU A 170 8.88 -4.41 -12.27
C GLU A 170 10.10 -4.01 -11.44
N LYS A 171 10.64 -2.79 -11.64
CA LYS A 171 11.69 -2.26 -10.76
C LYS A 171 11.23 -2.11 -9.32
N VAL A 172 9.99 -1.65 -9.09
CA VAL A 172 9.44 -1.53 -7.72
C VAL A 172 9.25 -2.89 -7.07
N LYS A 173 8.69 -3.88 -7.78
CA LYS A 173 8.52 -5.26 -7.27
C LYS A 173 9.85 -5.87 -6.86
N ALA A 174 10.89 -5.71 -7.69
CA ALA A 174 12.24 -6.18 -7.40
C ALA A 174 12.85 -5.57 -6.12
N LEU A 175 12.36 -4.43 -5.64
CA LEU A 175 12.82 -3.86 -4.36
C LEU A 175 12.28 -4.61 -3.14
N VAL A 176 11.14 -5.31 -3.26
CA VAL A 176 10.41 -5.90 -2.12
C VAL A 176 10.27 -7.41 -2.16
N GLU A 177 10.60 -8.03 -3.30
CA GLU A 177 10.61 -9.50 -3.46
C GLU A 177 12.01 -10.13 -3.37
N ALA A 178 13.05 -9.30 -3.13
CA ALA A 178 14.45 -9.71 -3.04
C ALA A 178 14.88 -10.19 -1.65
#